data_AF-A0A9P0ELZ3-F1
#
_entry.id   AF-A0A9P0ELZ3-F1
#
_cell.length_a   1.000
_cell.length_b   1.000
_cell.length_c   1.000
_cell.angle_alpha   90.00
_cell.angle_beta   90.00
_cell.angle_gamma   90.00
#
_symmetry.space_group_name_H-M   'P 1'
#
loop_
_entity.id
_entity.type
_entity.pdbx_description
1 polymer ?
#
loop_
_entity_poly.entity_id
_entity_poly.type
_entity_poly.pdbx_seq_one_letter_code
_entity_poly.pdbx_strand_id
1 'polypeptide(L)'
;MSFVSTSSRALRASSSLLRATKAVGGITTKNARLIHQSTKASAVYAATQPVMTPPPPPMMPEVAASAAAGVSSVPVPKGQLNIREHMYKPEFYRAIAKTMAWRKKYHEDRYIFVPGEEMTEILLGLGGTMQDYELLKHVGDSLTWDPTLPYRKTINGRMKFDYTKNTVQRLEFQPFALSVGEDFDRYDSGMLRRFDELDNNIQHNTLAQGILVFKSIIVHGMNVAHREKMDYDQPFNIMTFFTVRTTTNNEVLGEPALEGIHADGVDHTLTTLLATNNMRADSAATFMHDMQETTGIKLNEAKPENIRGRVQHTKFLDTLMVVDHEYKHSLSPVYQDDTAKDATRDMIILFTRKPTVPGHVSGKIDSTRPHKDKPMEIPLFVPNAMM
;
A
#
# COMPACT_ATOMS: atom_id res chain seq x y z
N MET A 1 6.40 -41.51 -40.59
CA MET A 1 5.93 -42.26 -39.41
C MET A 1 6.96 -42.10 -38.30
N SER A 2 6.48 -41.78 -37.10
CA SER A 2 7.15 -41.99 -35.80
C SER A 2 8.37 -41.13 -35.48
N PHE A 3 8.15 -40.00 -34.79
CA PHE A 3 9.14 -39.46 -33.86
C PHE A 3 8.65 -39.65 -32.43
N VAL A 4 9.47 -40.35 -31.66
CA VAL A 4 9.25 -40.76 -30.27
C VAL A 4 9.49 -39.55 -29.36
N SER A 5 8.49 -39.22 -28.55
CA SER A 5 8.56 -38.24 -27.48
C SER A 5 9.25 -38.85 -26.26
N THR A 6 10.35 -38.25 -25.80
CA THR A 6 11.00 -38.59 -24.53
C THR A 6 10.45 -37.69 -23.43
N SER A 7 9.54 -38.25 -22.63
CA SER A 7 9.03 -37.66 -21.41
C SER A 7 10.11 -37.59 -20.32
N SER A 8 10.58 -36.39 -20.00
CA SER A 8 11.40 -36.13 -18.82
C SER A 8 10.51 -36.04 -17.58
N ARG A 9 10.64 -37.05 -16.71
CA ARG A 9 10.03 -37.12 -15.38
C ARG A 9 10.74 -36.15 -14.45
N ALA A 10 10.05 -35.11 -13.98
CA ALA A 10 10.55 -34.27 -12.89
C ALA A 10 10.55 -35.08 -11.57
N LEU A 11 11.75 -35.32 -11.03
CA LEU A 11 11.97 -35.93 -9.73
C LEU A 11 11.57 -34.95 -8.62
N ARG A 12 10.59 -35.34 -7.79
CA ARG A 12 10.28 -34.68 -6.52
C ARG A 12 11.46 -34.84 -5.56
N ALA A 13 12.15 -33.76 -5.25
CA ALA A 13 13.01 -33.69 -4.08
C ALA A 13 12.15 -33.29 -2.87
N SER A 14 11.99 -34.22 -1.93
CA SER A 14 11.37 -33.98 -0.63
C SER A 14 12.44 -33.43 0.32
N SER A 15 12.26 -32.20 0.81
CA SER A 15 13.05 -31.65 1.92
C SER A 15 12.19 -31.58 3.19
N SER A 16 12.05 -32.71 3.86
CA SER A 16 11.75 -32.72 5.29
C SER A 16 13.05 -32.44 6.03
N LEU A 17 13.16 -31.35 6.79
CA LEU A 17 14.09 -31.20 7.92
C LEU A 17 13.84 -29.83 8.59
N LEU A 18 13.14 -29.85 9.73
CA LEU A 18 13.48 -29.11 10.96
C LEU A 18 12.48 -29.52 12.05
N ARG A 19 12.85 -30.56 12.77
CA ARG A 19 12.15 -31.08 13.94
C ARG A 19 12.69 -30.31 15.15
N ALA A 20 11.85 -29.50 15.79
CA ALA A 20 12.19 -28.85 17.05
C ALA A 20 12.37 -29.91 18.15
N THR A 21 13.53 -29.91 18.79
CA THR A 21 13.86 -30.73 19.94
C THR A 21 13.15 -30.18 21.18
N LYS A 22 12.32 -31.02 21.80
CA LYS A 22 11.81 -30.81 23.17
C LYS A 22 12.96 -31.02 24.15
N ALA A 23 13.24 -30.03 24.99
CA ALA A 23 13.97 -30.22 26.23
C ALA A 23 12.97 -30.26 27.40
N VAL A 24 12.95 -31.42 28.05
CA VAL A 24 12.29 -31.71 29.33
C VAL A 24 13.25 -31.32 30.44
N GLY A 25 12.76 -30.63 31.48
CA GLY A 25 13.55 -30.35 32.67
C GLY A 25 12.76 -29.52 33.68
N GLY A 26 11.98 -30.18 34.52
CA GLY A 26 11.32 -29.55 35.66
C GLY A 26 12.27 -29.40 36.85
N ILE A 27 12.17 -28.28 37.55
CA ILE A 27 12.50 -28.18 38.98
C ILE A 27 11.43 -27.29 39.64
N THR A 28 10.70 -27.92 40.55
CA THR A 28 9.83 -27.33 41.58
C THR A 28 10.65 -26.56 42.61
N THR A 29 10.17 -25.40 43.09
CA THR A 29 10.17 -25.07 44.53
C THR A 29 9.27 -23.85 44.83
N LYS A 30 8.22 -24.15 45.61
CA LYS A 30 7.56 -23.36 46.66
C LYS A 30 8.03 -21.91 46.85
N ASN A 31 7.08 -20.96 46.78
CA ASN A 31 6.82 -20.04 47.89
C ASN A 31 5.39 -19.49 47.82
N ALA A 32 4.62 -19.89 48.83
CA ALA A 32 3.30 -19.37 49.15
C ALA A 32 3.42 -18.25 50.20
N ARG A 33 2.34 -17.46 50.33
CA ARG A 33 1.94 -16.47 51.35
C ARG A 33 1.87 -15.04 50.79
N LEU A 34 0.88 -14.20 51.08
CA LEU A 34 -0.28 -14.29 51.98
C LEU A 34 -1.32 -13.26 51.50
N ILE A 35 -2.59 -13.67 51.49
CA ILE A 35 -3.76 -12.82 51.29
C ILE A 35 -3.95 -11.99 52.56
N HIS A 36 -3.97 -10.66 52.44
CA HIS A 36 -4.43 -9.79 53.51
C HIS A 36 -5.91 -9.46 53.27
N GLN A 37 -6.79 -10.12 54.02
CA GLN A 37 -8.15 -9.66 54.25
C GLN A 37 -8.09 -8.45 55.18
N SER A 38 -8.83 -7.39 54.85
CA SER A 38 -9.16 -6.30 55.76
C SER A 38 -10.68 -6.17 55.80
N THR A 39 -11.24 -6.51 56.95
CA THR A 39 -12.65 -6.43 57.30
C THR A 39 -12.90 -5.13 58.05
N LYS A 40 -13.36 -4.07 57.36
CA LYS A 40 -14.15 -3.00 58.00
C LYS A 40 -15.21 -2.47 57.03
N ALA A 41 -16.46 -2.75 57.38
CA ALA A 41 -17.62 -2.11 56.81
C ALA A 41 -17.70 -0.66 57.32
N SER A 42 -17.69 0.31 56.40
CA SER A 42 -18.14 1.67 56.66
C SER A 42 -19.21 2.02 55.64
N ALA A 43 -20.37 2.37 56.17
CA ALA A 43 -21.56 2.75 55.44
C ALA A 43 -21.29 3.96 54.52
N VAL A 44 -21.70 3.86 53.26
CA VAL A 44 -21.72 4.98 52.32
C VAL A 44 -23.16 5.47 52.21
N TYR A 45 -23.42 6.64 52.78
CA TYR A 45 -24.60 7.44 52.49
C TYR A 45 -24.60 7.81 51.01
N ALA A 46 -25.69 7.51 50.32
CA ALA A 46 -25.93 7.98 48.97
C ALA A 46 -26.16 9.49 48.99
N ALA A 47 -25.25 10.25 48.38
CA ALA A 47 -25.47 11.63 47.97
C ALA A 47 -25.40 11.68 46.45
N THR A 48 -26.56 11.82 45.82
CA THR A 48 -26.71 12.15 44.40
C THR A 48 -26.11 13.54 44.13
N GLN A 49 -24.95 13.57 43.50
CA GLN A 49 -24.36 14.77 42.89
C GLN A 49 -24.38 14.61 41.37
N PRO A 50 -24.74 15.66 40.61
CA PRO A 50 -24.73 15.60 39.15
C PRO A 50 -23.29 15.46 38.64
N VAL A 51 -23.09 14.52 37.72
CA VAL A 51 -21.81 14.28 37.05
C VAL A 51 -21.47 15.51 36.21
N MET A 52 -20.58 16.36 36.71
CA MET A 52 -19.90 17.34 35.87
C MET A 52 -18.87 16.60 35.02
N THR A 53 -19.10 16.57 33.71
CA THR A 53 -18.07 16.19 32.74
C THR A 53 -16.89 17.14 32.88
N PRO A 54 -15.65 16.67 33.07
CA PRO A 54 -14.50 17.55 33.09
C PRO A 54 -14.36 18.23 31.72
N PRO A 55 -13.95 19.51 31.66
CA PRO A 55 -13.67 20.16 30.39
C PRO A 55 -12.55 19.39 29.67
N PRO A 56 -12.57 19.33 28.33
CA PRO A 56 -11.51 18.69 27.57
C PRO A 56 -10.17 19.34 27.95
N PRO A 57 -9.08 18.55 27.98
CA PRO A 57 -7.75 19.09 28.28
C PRO A 57 -7.43 20.21 27.28
N PRO A 58 -6.77 21.30 27.71
CA PRO A 58 -6.39 22.38 26.81
C PRO A 58 -5.51 21.79 25.71
N MET A 59 -5.97 21.85 24.46
CA MET A 59 -5.11 21.60 23.30
C MET A 59 -3.90 22.52 23.43
N MET A 60 -2.70 21.96 23.35
CA MET A 60 -1.48 22.77 23.25
C MET A 60 -1.62 23.69 22.03
N PRO A 61 -1.65 25.03 22.21
CA PRO A 61 -1.95 25.97 21.13
C PRO A 61 -1.00 25.83 19.94
N GLU A 62 0.25 25.44 20.19
CA GLU A 62 1.27 25.25 19.16
C GLU A 62 1.00 24.08 18.21
N VAL A 63 0.45 22.96 18.70
CA VAL A 63 0.15 21.79 17.85
C VAL A 63 -1.07 22.07 16.98
N ALA A 64 -2.08 22.75 17.53
CA ALA A 64 -3.25 23.19 16.79
C ALA A 64 -2.92 24.30 15.76
N ALA A 65 -2.05 25.25 16.11
CA ALA A 65 -1.61 26.32 15.21
C ALA A 65 -0.70 25.79 14.07
N SER A 66 0.20 24.86 14.38
CA SER A 66 1.02 24.13 13.41
C SER A 66 0.16 23.31 12.43
N ALA A 67 -0.88 22.65 12.92
CA ALA A 67 -1.82 21.91 12.08
C ALA A 67 -2.76 22.83 11.26
N ALA A 68 -3.01 24.06 11.72
CA ALA A 68 -3.85 25.06 11.04
C ALA A 68 -3.11 25.84 9.93
N ALA A 69 -1.79 26.02 10.05
CA ALA A 69 -0.98 26.85 9.14
C ALA A 69 -0.85 26.32 7.70
N GLY A 70 -1.34 25.10 7.43
CA GLY A 70 -1.32 24.47 6.09
C GLY A 70 -2.70 24.09 5.55
N VAL A 71 -3.80 24.51 6.17
CA VAL A 71 -5.12 23.98 5.81
C VAL A 71 -5.65 24.66 4.55
N SER A 72 -5.61 23.97 3.41
CA SER A 72 -6.25 24.44 2.17
C SER A 72 -7.71 24.88 2.43
N SER A 73 -8.12 26.05 1.95
CA SER A 73 -9.48 26.55 2.10
C SER A 73 -10.50 25.89 1.16
N VAL A 74 -10.08 24.91 0.36
CA VAL A 74 -10.94 24.23 -0.61
C VAL A 74 -12.02 23.42 0.12
N PRO A 75 -13.31 23.68 -0.16
CA PRO A 75 -14.40 22.86 0.37
C PRO A 75 -14.27 21.42 -0.16
N VAL A 76 -14.37 20.44 0.73
CA VAL A 76 -14.36 19.02 0.35
C VAL A 76 -15.77 18.61 -0.09
N PRO A 77 -15.96 18.04 -1.29
CA PRO A 77 -17.27 17.55 -1.72
C PRO A 77 -17.82 16.49 -0.76
N LYS A 78 -19.15 16.47 -0.60
CA LYS A 78 -19.82 15.42 0.21
C LYS A 78 -19.48 14.03 -0.34
N GLY A 79 -19.20 13.09 0.55
CA GLY A 79 -18.83 11.72 0.19
C GLY A 79 -17.34 11.51 -0.09
N GLN A 80 -16.49 12.52 0.13
CA GLN A 80 -15.04 12.37 0.13
C GLN A 80 -14.50 12.54 1.55
N LEU A 81 -13.36 11.92 1.83
CA LEU A 81 -12.65 11.97 3.09
C LEU A 81 -12.22 13.41 3.39
N ASN A 82 -12.71 13.94 4.50
CA ASN A 82 -12.29 15.22 5.04
C ASN A 82 -11.62 15.01 6.40
N ILE A 83 -10.31 14.76 6.40
CA ILE A 83 -9.58 14.47 7.65
C ILE A 83 -9.69 15.59 8.70
N ARG A 84 -10.00 16.82 8.29
CA ARG A 84 -10.17 17.99 9.17
C ARG A 84 -11.33 17.84 10.13
N GLU A 85 -12.39 17.15 9.69
CA GLU A 85 -13.55 16.82 10.53
C GLU A 85 -13.24 15.74 11.58
N HIS A 86 -12.04 15.18 11.55
CA HIS A 86 -11.58 14.16 12.50
C HIS A 86 -10.46 14.66 13.40
N MET A 87 -9.86 15.83 13.13
CA MET A 87 -8.71 16.34 13.88
C MET A 87 -8.99 16.61 15.36
N TYR A 88 -10.25 16.80 15.77
CA TYR A 88 -10.59 16.95 17.19
C TYR A 88 -10.77 15.60 17.93
N LYS A 89 -10.68 14.47 17.21
CA LYS A 89 -10.92 13.12 17.76
C LYS A 89 -9.61 12.48 18.21
N PRO A 90 -9.55 11.83 19.39
CA PRO A 90 -8.35 11.12 19.84
C PRO A 90 -7.87 10.03 18.87
N GLU A 91 -8.79 9.37 18.17
CA GLU A 91 -8.52 8.32 17.19
C GLU A 91 -7.66 8.82 16.03
N PHE A 92 -7.87 10.08 15.61
CA PHE A 92 -7.09 10.72 14.56
C PHE A 92 -5.62 10.81 14.95
N TYR A 93 -5.32 11.34 16.15
CA TYR A 93 -3.94 11.47 16.61
C TYR A 93 -3.27 10.12 16.87
N ARG A 94 -4.03 9.09 17.26
CA ARG A 94 -3.50 7.72 17.35
C ARG A 94 -3.12 7.18 15.97
N ALA A 95 -3.94 7.42 14.95
CA ALA A 95 -3.63 7.03 13.57
C ALA A 95 -2.41 7.79 13.02
N ILE A 96 -2.30 9.10 13.29
CA ILE A 96 -1.11 9.90 12.93
C ILE A 96 0.13 9.35 13.64
N ALA A 97 0.07 9.07 14.94
CA ALA A 97 1.22 8.54 15.68
C ALA A 97 1.70 7.19 15.12
N LYS A 98 0.77 6.26 14.82
CA LYS A 98 1.10 4.99 14.16
C LYS A 98 1.71 5.21 12.78
N THR A 99 1.13 6.09 11.98
CA THR A 99 1.66 6.44 10.65
C THR A 99 3.07 7.02 10.75
N MET A 100 3.35 7.88 11.73
CA MET A 100 4.68 8.44 11.95
C MET A 100 5.71 7.39 12.40
N ALA A 101 5.29 6.37 13.16
CA ALA A 101 6.15 5.24 13.50
C ALA A 101 6.53 4.42 12.26
N TRP A 102 5.58 4.19 11.35
CA TRP A 102 5.86 3.56 10.05
C TRP A 102 6.71 4.44 9.13
N ARG A 103 6.47 5.76 9.13
CA ARG A 103 7.29 6.73 8.39
C ARG A 103 8.75 6.60 8.79
N LYS A 104 9.03 6.58 10.09
CA LYS A 104 10.39 6.42 10.60
C LYS A 104 11.04 5.15 10.06
N LYS A 105 10.37 4.00 10.18
CA LYS A 105 10.86 2.72 9.63
C LYS A 105 11.09 2.79 8.12
N TYR A 106 10.18 3.39 7.36
CA TYR A 106 10.33 3.52 5.91
C TYR A 106 11.53 4.39 5.50
N HIS A 107 11.81 5.45 6.25
CA HIS A 107 12.97 6.30 6.00
C HIS A 107 14.30 5.59 6.33
N GLU A 108 14.30 4.70 7.32
CA GLU A 108 15.45 3.90 7.75
C GLU A 108 15.66 2.68 6.83
N ASP A 109 14.64 1.84 6.69
CA ASP A 109 14.70 0.52 6.06
C ASP A 109 14.45 0.56 4.55
N ARG A 110 13.92 1.68 4.03
CA ARG A 110 13.57 1.92 2.61
C ARG A 110 12.49 1.01 2.03
N TYR A 111 11.95 0.10 2.82
CA TYR A 111 10.68 -0.57 2.57
C TYR A 111 9.97 -0.86 3.90
N ILE A 112 8.65 -0.95 3.87
CA ILE A 112 7.83 -1.36 5.04
C ILE A 112 6.71 -2.28 4.61
N PHE A 113 6.32 -3.18 5.51
CA PHE A 113 5.10 -3.97 5.39
C PHE A 113 4.21 -3.69 6.60
N VAL A 114 3.07 -3.04 6.35
CA VAL A 114 2.06 -2.71 7.36
C VAL A 114 0.98 -3.80 7.31
N PRO A 115 0.78 -4.57 8.40
CA PRO A 115 -0.27 -5.57 8.47
C PRO A 115 -1.65 -4.93 8.31
N GLY A 116 -2.57 -5.63 7.65
CA GLY A 116 -3.88 -5.09 7.31
C GLY A 116 -4.75 -4.69 8.50
N GLU A 117 -4.61 -5.36 9.64
CA GLU A 117 -5.27 -4.98 10.90
C GLU A 117 -4.81 -3.58 11.36
N GLU A 118 -3.51 -3.32 11.32
CA GLU A 118 -2.95 -2.02 11.72
C GLU A 118 -3.27 -0.93 10.68
N MET A 119 -3.21 -1.26 9.39
CA MET A 119 -3.64 -0.36 8.32
C MET A 119 -5.12 0.01 8.49
N THR A 120 -5.98 -0.95 8.81
CA THR A 120 -7.41 -0.69 9.06
C THR A 120 -7.61 0.32 10.19
N GLU A 121 -6.92 0.14 11.32
CA GLU A 121 -7.00 1.07 12.45
C GLU A 121 -6.53 2.48 12.08
N ILE A 122 -5.45 2.60 11.28
CA ILE A 122 -4.96 3.87 10.77
C ILE A 122 -6.04 4.53 9.90
N LEU A 123 -6.56 3.82 8.91
CA LEU A 123 -7.51 4.38 7.95
C LEU A 123 -8.82 4.82 8.61
N LEU A 124 -9.36 4.03 9.55
CA LEU A 124 -10.55 4.39 10.31
C LEU A 124 -10.30 5.59 11.22
N GLY A 125 -9.13 5.66 11.87
CA GLY A 125 -8.74 6.81 12.69
C GLY A 125 -8.58 8.11 11.87
N LEU A 126 -8.14 8.01 10.61
CA LEU A 126 -8.09 9.13 9.67
C LEU A 126 -9.48 9.60 9.18
N GLY A 127 -10.53 8.82 9.42
CA GLY A 127 -11.91 9.15 9.05
C GLY A 127 -12.54 8.22 8.01
N GLY A 128 -11.88 7.11 7.67
CA GLY A 128 -12.47 6.03 6.89
C GLY A 128 -13.74 5.47 7.56
N THR A 129 -14.69 5.01 6.75
CA THR A 129 -15.95 4.45 7.25
C THR A 129 -16.01 2.93 7.13
N MET A 130 -16.75 2.28 8.03
CA MET A 130 -16.97 0.82 7.94
C MET A 130 -17.79 0.42 6.69
N GLN A 131 -18.62 1.32 6.17
CA GLN A 131 -19.31 1.08 4.90
C GLN A 131 -18.30 0.97 3.76
N ASP A 132 -17.37 1.92 3.66
CA ASP A 132 -16.31 1.90 2.65
C ASP A 132 -15.33 0.75 2.86
N TYR A 133 -15.11 0.32 4.11
CA TYR A 133 -14.32 -0.87 4.42
C TYR A 133 -14.89 -2.12 3.76
N GLU A 134 -16.21 -2.32 3.83
CA GLU A 134 -16.85 -3.46 3.17
C GLU A 134 -16.90 -3.28 1.65
N LEU A 135 -17.22 -2.09 1.14
CA LEU A 135 -17.27 -1.83 -0.31
C LEU A 135 -15.90 -2.03 -0.98
N LEU A 136 -14.81 -1.65 -0.31
CA LEU A 136 -13.46 -1.69 -0.89
C LEU A 136 -13.02 -3.12 -1.24
N LYS A 137 -13.52 -4.14 -0.52
CA LYS A 137 -13.25 -5.57 -0.81
C LYS A 137 -13.83 -6.03 -2.14
N HIS A 138 -14.81 -5.30 -2.69
CA HIS A 138 -15.56 -5.69 -3.88
C HIS A 138 -15.24 -4.83 -5.12
N VAL A 139 -14.34 -3.86 -5.01
CA VAL A 139 -13.98 -3.01 -6.16
C VAL A 139 -13.39 -3.82 -7.32
N GLY A 140 -12.76 -4.96 -7.04
CA GLY A 140 -12.25 -5.87 -8.07
C GLY A 140 -13.31 -6.36 -9.06
N ASP A 141 -14.58 -6.37 -8.66
CA ASP A 141 -15.68 -6.91 -9.46
C ASP A 141 -16.11 -5.99 -10.60
N SER A 142 -15.80 -4.69 -10.51
CA SER A 142 -16.04 -3.72 -11.57
C SER A 142 -14.85 -3.56 -12.52
N LEU A 143 -13.75 -4.29 -12.32
CA LEU A 143 -12.56 -4.13 -13.17
C LEU A 143 -12.80 -4.68 -14.56
N THR A 144 -12.25 -3.97 -15.54
CA THR A 144 -12.34 -4.29 -16.96
C THR A 144 -10.99 -4.78 -17.49
N TRP A 145 -10.96 -5.15 -18.77
CA TRP A 145 -9.85 -5.83 -19.40
C TRP A 145 -8.55 -5.02 -19.43
N ASP A 146 -7.42 -5.66 -19.12
CA ASP A 146 -6.10 -5.11 -19.38
C ASP A 146 -5.70 -5.36 -20.85
N PRO A 147 -5.40 -4.30 -21.64
CA PRO A 147 -5.07 -4.46 -23.06
C PRO A 147 -3.73 -5.15 -23.32
N THR A 148 -2.90 -5.34 -22.30
CA THR A 148 -1.55 -5.91 -22.40
C THR A 148 -1.51 -7.35 -21.89
N LEU A 149 -2.15 -7.67 -20.76
CA LEU A 149 -2.00 -8.98 -20.12
C LEU A 149 -3.31 -9.77 -20.08
N PRO A 150 -3.35 -11.02 -20.59
CA PRO A 150 -4.59 -11.77 -20.73
C PRO A 150 -5.20 -12.26 -19.41
N TYR A 151 -4.42 -12.25 -18.33
CA TYR A 151 -4.84 -12.67 -16.99
C TYR A 151 -5.08 -11.49 -16.05
N ARG A 152 -5.06 -10.25 -16.57
CA ARG A 152 -5.17 -9.04 -15.76
C ARG A 152 -6.41 -8.24 -16.14
N LYS A 153 -7.06 -7.70 -15.11
CA LYS A 153 -8.07 -6.66 -15.24
C LYS A 153 -7.56 -5.43 -14.50
N THR A 154 -7.71 -4.25 -15.08
CA THR A 154 -7.15 -3.03 -14.48
C THR A 154 -7.89 -1.78 -14.89
N ILE A 155 -7.97 -0.85 -13.96
CA ILE A 155 -8.34 0.54 -14.20
C ILE A 155 -7.27 1.44 -13.59
N ASN A 156 -7.08 2.62 -14.15
CA ASN A 156 -6.10 3.57 -13.63
C ASN A 156 -6.60 5.01 -13.55
N GLY A 157 -5.87 5.80 -12.77
CA GLY A 157 -6.01 7.23 -12.85
C GLY A 157 -4.84 7.95 -12.23
N ARG A 158 -4.85 9.27 -12.33
CA ARG A 158 -3.72 10.10 -11.91
C ARG A 158 -4.11 11.06 -10.82
N MET A 159 -3.23 11.22 -9.84
CA MET A 159 -3.40 12.19 -8.78
C MET A 159 -2.15 13.05 -8.66
N LYS A 160 -2.33 14.26 -8.14
CA LYS A 160 -1.27 15.18 -7.74
C LYS A 160 -1.28 15.32 -6.23
N PHE A 161 -0.18 14.96 -5.56
CA PHE A 161 0.06 15.31 -4.16
C PHE A 161 0.69 16.71 -4.11
N ASP A 162 -0.12 17.72 -3.81
CA ASP A 162 0.31 19.12 -3.75
C ASP A 162 0.59 19.52 -2.30
N TYR A 163 1.87 19.53 -1.91
CA TYR A 163 2.27 19.88 -0.54
C TYR A 163 2.26 21.39 -0.28
N THR A 164 2.10 22.23 -1.32
CA THR A 164 1.90 23.68 -1.11
C THR A 164 0.46 23.98 -0.69
N LYS A 165 -0.49 23.17 -1.16
CA LYS A 165 -1.91 23.25 -0.82
C LYS A 165 -2.33 22.26 0.25
N ASN A 166 -1.49 21.28 0.57
CA ASN A 166 -1.83 20.14 1.42
C ASN A 166 -3.10 19.44 0.95
N THR A 167 -3.14 19.12 -0.35
CA THR A 167 -4.24 18.35 -0.96
C THR A 167 -3.69 17.27 -1.89
N VAL A 168 -4.49 16.21 -2.09
CA VAL A 168 -4.33 15.32 -3.23
C VAL A 168 -5.51 15.50 -4.17
N GLN A 169 -5.22 15.76 -5.44
CA GLN A 169 -6.22 16.11 -6.46
C GLN A 169 -6.18 15.13 -7.63
N ARG A 170 -7.36 14.77 -8.14
CA ARG A 170 -7.53 13.98 -9.36
C ARG A 170 -7.16 14.79 -10.61
N LEU A 171 -6.29 14.21 -11.42
CA LEU A 171 -5.86 14.75 -12.71
C LEU A 171 -6.61 14.09 -13.87
N GLU A 172 -6.62 14.76 -15.02
CA GLU A 172 -7.17 14.22 -16.26
C GLU A 172 -6.52 12.88 -16.65
N PHE A 173 -7.31 12.03 -17.30
CA PHE A 173 -6.83 10.74 -17.81
C PHE A 173 -5.63 10.91 -18.74
N GLN A 174 -4.66 10.01 -18.60
CA GLN A 174 -3.51 9.91 -19.50
C GLN A 174 -3.15 8.44 -19.72
N PRO A 175 -2.66 8.09 -20.92
CA PRO A 175 -2.01 6.81 -21.14
C PRO A 175 -0.82 6.61 -20.20
N PHE A 176 -0.48 5.36 -19.94
CA PHE A 176 0.64 4.96 -19.08
C PHE A 176 1.75 4.33 -19.91
N ALA A 177 3.01 4.68 -19.61
CA ALA A 177 4.18 4.08 -20.24
C ALA A 177 5.26 3.85 -19.19
N LEU A 178 5.99 2.75 -19.36
CA LEU A 178 7.25 2.44 -18.68
C LEU A 178 8.23 1.97 -19.74
N SER A 179 9.52 2.15 -19.52
CA SER A 179 10.58 1.87 -20.47
C SER A 179 11.68 1.00 -19.86
N VAL A 180 12.54 0.43 -20.72
CA VAL A 180 13.71 -0.32 -20.26
C VAL A 180 14.65 0.55 -19.41
N GLY A 181 14.75 1.85 -19.72
CA GLY A 181 15.54 2.80 -18.91
C GLY A 181 14.97 3.05 -17.50
N GLU A 182 13.76 2.59 -17.23
CA GLU A 182 13.12 2.64 -15.92
C GLU A 182 13.22 1.29 -15.16
N ASP A 183 14.07 0.36 -15.64
CA ASP A 183 14.20 -1.02 -15.15
C ASP A 183 12.92 -1.87 -15.34
N PHE A 184 12.13 -1.51 -16.35
CA PHE A 184 10.97 -2.28 -16.80
C PHE A 184 11.28 -2.94 -18.15
N ASP A 185 11.67 -4.22 -18.13
CA ASP A 185 11.99 -5.02 -19.33
C ASP A 185 10.88 -6.03 -19.65
N ARG A 186 9.98 -5.63 -20.54
CA ARG A 186 8.87 -6.44 -21.03
C ARG A 186 8.62 -6.16 -22.51
N TYR A 187 7.92 -7.04 -23.19
CA TYR A 187 7.65 -6.90 -24.63
C TYR A 187 6.91 -5.59 -25.01
N ASP A 188 6.24 -4.94 -24.06
CA ASP A 188 5.52 -3.66 -24.24
C ASP A 188 6.27 -2.44 -23.67
N SER A 189 7.55 -2.56 -23.33
CA SER A 189 8.37 -1.45 -22.85
C SER A 189 8.45 -0.33 -23.89
N GLY A 190 8.27 0.91 -23.43
CA GLY A 190 8.21 2.12 -24.27
C GLY A 190 6.86 2.36 -24.95
N MET A 191 5.89 1.43 -24.84
CA MET A 191 4.57 1.59 -25.45
C MET A 191 3.62 2.39 -24.57
N LEU A 192 2.76 3.20 -25.21
CA LEU A 192 1.64 3.85 -24.55
C LEU A 192 0.52 2.85 -24.32
N ARG A 193 0.15 2.65 -23.06
CA ARG A 193 -0.93 1.77 -22.64
C ARG A 193 -2.13 2.59 -22.21
N ARG A 194 -3.28 2.30 -22.81
CA ARG A 194 -4.54 2.96 -22.47
C ARG A 194 -5.40 2.00 -21.67
N PHE A 195 -5.43 2.20 -20.36
CA PHE A 195 -6.33 1.48 -19.46
C PHE A 195 -7.68 2.18 -19.38
N ASP A 196 -8.68 1.48 -18.87
CA ASP A 196 -9.92 2.11 -18.46
C ASP A 196 -9.70 2.99 -17.24
N GLU A 197 -10.55 4.01 -17.11
CA GLU A 197 -10.36 5.04 -16.11
C GLU A 197 -10.94 4.64 -14.74
N LEU A 198 -10.23 5.00 -13.68
CA LEU A 198 -10.68 4.92 -12.29
C LEU A 198 -12.06 5.58 -12.11
N ASP A 199 -12.98 4.87 -11.49
CA ASP A 199 -14.34 5.34 -11.29
C ASP A 199 -14.61 5.78 -9.84
N ASN A 200 -15.74 6.45 -9.63
CA ASN A 200 -16.19 7.01 -8.35
C ASN A 200 -16.35 5.96 -7.26
N ASN A 201 -16.64 4.69 -7.61
CA ASN A 201 -16.79 3.61 -6.65
C ASN A 201 -15.54 3.35 -5.80
N ILE A 202 -14.35 3.64 -6.35
CA ILE A 202 -13.09 3.56 -5.62
C ILE A 202 -12.53 4.94 -5.29
N GLN A 203 -12.58 5.92 -6.19
CA GLN A 203 -11.93 7.20 -5.90
C GLN A 203 -12.63 7.99 -4.79
N HIS A 204 -13.91 7.71 -4.51
CA HIS A 204 -14.65 8.30 -3.38
C HIS A 204 -14.72 7.38 -2.17
N ASN A 205 -14.13 6.17 -2.23
CA ASN A 205 -14.05 5.30 -1.07
C ASN A 205 -13.11 5.92 -0.02
N THR A 206 -13.62 6.20 1.18
CA THR A 206 -12.85 6.91 2.22
C THR A 206 -11.63 6.15 2.72
N LEU A 207 -11.59 4.81 2.62
CA LEU A 207 -10.40 4.03 2.94
C LEU A 207 -9.35 4.11 1.83
N ALA A 208 -9.75 4.02 0.56
CA ALA A 208 -8.84 4.22 -0.57
C ALA A 208 -8.21 5.63 -0.53
N GLN A 209 -9.01 6.64 -0.20
CA GLN A 209 -8.54 8.01 0.04
C GLN A 209 -7.64 8.11 1.28
N GLY A 210 -7.95 7.38 2.35
CA GLY A 210 -7.09 7.29 3.53
C GLY A 210 -5.72 6.69 3.23
N ILE A 211 -5.61 5.73 2.30
CA ILE A 211 -4.32 5.19 1.83
C ILE A 211 -3.49 6.30 1.16
N LEU A 212 -4.13 7.24 0.45
CA LEU A 212 -3.45 8.40 -0.12
C LEU A 212 -2.87 9.29 0.99
N VAL A 213 -3.65 9.57 2.03
CA VAL A 213 -3.20 10.37 3.19
C VAL A 213 -2.06 9.66 3.94
N PHE A 214 -2.20 8.35 4.19
CA PHE A 214 -1.13 7.55 4.77
C PHE A 214 0.15 7.66 3.94
N LYS A 215 0.08 7.38 2.63
CA LYS A 215 1.23 7.45 1.74
C LYS A 215 1.84 8.85 1.72
N SER A 216 1.02 9.91 1.68
CA SER A 216 1.54 11.28 1.67
C SER A 216 2.35 11.59 2.92
N ILE A 217 1.89 11.14 4.09
CA ILE A 217 2.61 11.30 5.37
C ILE A 217 3.94 10.54 5.31
N ILE A 218 3.97 9.31 4.79
CA ILE A 218 5.17 8.48 4.72
C ILE A 218 6.24 9.10 3.79
N VAL A 219 5.85 9.60 2.61
CA VAL A 219 6.82 10.04 1.58
C VAL A 219 7.19 11.52 1.65
N HIS A 220 6.38 12.36 2.32
CA HIS A 220 6.64 13.81 2.39
C HIS A 220 8.06 14.13 2.87
N GLY A 221 8.83 14.94 2.15
CA GLY A 221 10.18 15.34 2.57
C GLY A 221 11.20 14.21 2.72
N MET A 222 10.91 13.02 2.19
CA MET A 222 11.89 11.93 2.14
C MET A 222 12.93 12.22 1.07
N ASN A 223 14.21 12.00 1.38
CA ASN A 223 15.27 12.01 0.39
C ASN A 223 15.42 10.61 -0.23
N VAL A 224 15.37 10.56 -1.56
CA VAL A 224 15.52 9.35 -2.36
C VAL A 224 16.59 9.57 -3.41
N ALA A 225 17.19 8.48 -3.91
CA ALA A 225 18.00 8.57 -5.12
C ALA A 225 17.18 9.24 -6.26
N HIS A 226 17.79 10.21 -6.95
CA HIS A 226 17.12 10.91 -8.04
C HIS A 226 17.16 10.08 -9.33
N ARG A 227 16.00 9.91 -9.96
CA ARG A 227 15.88 9.35 -11.31
C ARG A 227 16.19 10.41 -12.36
N GLU A 228 16.83 9.99 -13.45
CA GLU A 228 17.03 10.86 -14.60
C GLU A 228 15.69 11.35 -15.16
N LYS A 229 15.70 12.58 -15.69
CA LYS A 229 14.55 13.18 -16.39
C LYS A 229 13.29 13.33 -15.53
N MET A 230 13.48 13.51 -14.23
CA MET A 230 12.47 13.93 -13.27
C MET A 230 12.82 15.29 -12.66
N ASP A 231 11.80 16.08 -12.34
CA ASP A 231 11.94 17.42 -11.75
C ASP A 231 11.78 17.37 -10.22
N TYR A 232 12.90 17.16 -9.51
CA TYR A 232 12.92 17.08 -8.05
C TYR A 232 12.72 18.43 -7.35
N ASP A 233 12.82 19.55 -8.07
CA ASP A 233 12.61 20.90 -7.52
C ASP A 233 11.12 21.21 -7.32
N GLN A 234 10.22 20.41 -7.91
CA GLN A 234 8.78 20.62 -7.77
C GLN A 234 8.29 20.27 -6.36
N PRO A 235 7.42 21.09 -5.74
CA PRO A 235 6.88 20.85 -4.40
C PRO A 235 5.68 19.89 -4.42
N PHE A 236 5.53 19.09 -5.48
CA PHE A 236 4.44 18.14 -5.62
C PHE A 236 4.93 16.84 -6.26
N ASN A 237 4.19 15.77 -5.99
CA ASN A 237 4.41 14.46 -6.62
C ASN A 237 3.24 14.13 -7.54
N ILE A 238 3.53 13.38 -8.59
CA ILE A 238 2.55 12.74 -9.46
C ILE A 238 2.42 11.29 -9.01
N MET A 239 1.17 10.81 -8.95
CA MET A 239 0.89 9.42 -8.71
C MET A 239 -0.03 8.85 -9.77
N THR A 240 0.28 7.64 -10.23
CA THR A 240 -0.68 6.79 -10.92
C THR A 240 -1.27 5.79 -9.92
N PHE A 241 -2.58 5.83 -9.79
CA PHE A 241 -3.39 4.91 -9.00
C PHE A 241 -3.88 3.80 -9.92
N PHE A 242 -3.56 2.55 -9.60
CA PHE A 242 -4.11 1.37 -10.26
C PHE A 242 -4.97 0.56 -9.30
N THR A 243 -6.02 -0.03 -9.85
CA THR A 243 -6.69 -1.17 -9.21
C THR A 243 -6.57 -2.35 -10.15
N VAL A 244 -6.06 -3.47 -9.66
CA VAL A 244 -5.64 -4.60 -10.47
C VAL A 244 -6.23 -5.89 -9.92
N ARG A 245 -6.81 -6.72 -10.79
CA ARG A 245 -7.12 -8.13 -10.51
C ARG A 245 -6.24 -9.01 -11.38
N THR A 246 -5.46 -9.89 -10.74
CA THR A 246 -4.72 -10.96 -11.40
C THR A 246 -5.50 -12.26 -11.26
N THR A 247 -5.67 -12.99 -12.36
CA THR A 247 -6.44 -14.24 -12.41
C THR A 247 -5.56 -15.41 -12.81
N THR A 248 -5.77 -16.58 -12.20
CA THR A 248 -5.19 -17.85 -12.64
C THR A 248 -6.32 -18.86 -12.83
N ASN A 249 -6.28 -19.57 -13.95
CA ASN A 249 -7.18 -20.67 -14.25
C ASN A 249 -6.42 -21.78 -14.99
N ASN A 250 -7.13 -22.77 -15.52
CA ASN A 250 -6.51 -23.91 -16.20
C ASN A 250 -5.84 -23.56 -17.55
N GLU A 251 -6.11 -22.38 -18.10
CA GLU A 251 -5.56 -21.93 -19.39
C GLU A 251 -4.46 -20.89 -19.21
N VAL A 252 -4.51 -20.08 -18.15
CA VAL A 252 -3.60 -18.96 -17.94
C VAL A 252 -3.08 -18.90 -16.50
N LEU A 253 -1.75 -18.75 -16.38
CA LEU A 253 -1.09 -18.47 -15.11
C LEU A 253 -1.05 -16.97 -14.86
N GLY A 254 -1.54 -16.53 -13.71
CA GLY A 254 -1.50 -15.14 -13.31
C GLY A 254 -0.14 -14.78 -12.74
N GLU A 255 0.64 -14.02 -13.50
CA GLU A 255 1.98 -13.55 -13.09
C GLU A 255 1.92 -12.03 -12.81
N PRO A 256 1.87 -11.58 -11.54
CA PRO A 256 1.74 -10.15 -11.23
C PRO A 256 2.85 -9.28 -11.85
N ALA A 257 4.05 -9.85 -11.94
CA ALA A 257 5.25 -9.24 -12.50
C ALA A 257 5.84 -10.18 -13.58
N LEU A 258 5.28 -10.12 -14.78
CA LEU A 258 5.68 -11.00 -15.90
C LEU A 258 7.13 -10.74 -16.35
N GLU A 259 7.57 -9.50 -16.21
CA GLU A 259 8.92 -9.02 -16.48
C GLU A 259 9.99 -9.60 -15.54
N GLY A 260 9.62 -10.30 -14.46
CA GLY A 260 10.59 -10.86 -13.51
C GLY A 260 11.06 -9.82 -12.49
N ILE A 261 12.36 -9.82 -12.15
CA ILE A 261 12.93 -8.83 -11.23
C ILE A 261 13.02 -7.47 -11.93
N HIS A 262 12.39 -6.45 -11.34
CA HIS A 262 12.25 -5.13 -11.96
C HIS A 262 12.13 -4.01 -10.92
N ALA A 263 12.11 -2.78 -11.41
CA ALA A 263 11.58 -1.62 -10.70
C ALA A 263 10.40 -1.02 -11.49
N ASP A 264 9.54 -0.28 -10.81
CA ASP A 264 8.33 0.32 -11.39
C ASP A 264 8.56 1.66 -12.09
N GLY A 265 9.80 2.13 -12.18
CA GLY A 265 10.13 3.40 -12.82
C GLY A 265 9.74 4.64 -12.02
N VAL A 266 9.55 4.51 -10.71
CA VAL A 266 9.08 5.61 -9.85
C VAL A 266 9.92 5.77 -8.58
N ASP A 267 9.61 6.80 -7.77
CA ASP A 267 10.30 7.02 -6.51
C ASP A 267 9.77 6.09 -5.41
N HIS A 268 8.44 5.91 -5.38
CA HIS A 268 7.78 5.12 -4.34
C HIS A 268 6.63 4.28 -4.89
N THR A 269 6.74 2.97 -4.71
CA THR A 269 5.64 2.02 -4.95
C THR A 269 4.93 1.71 -3.64
N LEU A 270 3.59 1.69 -3.67
CA LEU A 270 2.76 1.14 -2.60
C LEU A 270 1.82 0.10 -3.20
N THR A 271 1.73 -1.09 -2.60
CA THR A 271 0.77 -2.12 -2.99
C THR A 271 -0.08 -2.53 -1.78
N THR A 272 -1.40 -2.56 -1.94
CA THR A 272 -2.34 -2.94 -0.88
C THR A 272 -3.28 -4.03 -1.35
N LEU A 273 -3.44 -5.09 -0.57
CA LEU A 273 -4.34 -6.19 -0.88
C LEU A 273 -5.80 -5.84 -0.59
N LEU A 274 -6.69 -6.10 -1.55
CA LEU A 274 -8.13 -5.87 -1.42
C LEU A 274 -8.90 -7.16 -1.20
N ALA A 275 -8.61 -8.19 -2.00
CA ALA A 275 -9.29 -9.46 -1.92
C ALA A 275 -8.46 -10.57 -2.55
N THR A 276 -8.70 -11.78 -2.09
CA THR A 276 -8.22 -13.01 -2.73
C THR A 276 -9.38 -13.99 -2.80
N ASN A 277 -9.41 -14.80 -3.86
CA ASN A 277 -10.32 -15.92 -3.97
C ASN A 277 -9.55 -17.13 -4.47
N ASN A 278 -9.71 -18.28 -3.81
CA ASN A 278 -9.10 -19.56 -4.20
C ASN A 278 -7.56 -19.49 -4.44
N MET A 279 -6.88 -18.53 -3.81
CA MET A 279 -5.44 -18.34 -3.96
C MET A 279 -4.68 -19.19 -2.94
N ARG A 280 -3.72 -20.00 -3.42
CA ARG A 280 -2.88 -20.84 -2.55
C ARG A 280 -2.01 -20.00 -1.62
N ALA A 281 -1.76 -20.49 -0.42
CA ALA A 281 -1.07 -19.75 0.65
C ALA A 281 0.40 -19.36 0.38
N ASP A 282 1.05 -19.93 -0.64
CA ASP A 282 2.43 -19.61 -1.07
C ASP A 282 2.47 -18.78 -2.36
N SER A 283 1.32 -18.30 -2.84
CA SER A 283 1.18 -17.45 -4.02
C SER A 283 1.56 -16.00 -3.76
N ALA A 284 1.94 -15.28 -4.81
CA ALA A 284 2.15 -13.82 -4.79
C ALA A 284 3.04 -13.30 -3.63
N ALA A 285 4.05 -14.07 -3.24
CA ALA A 285 5.08 -13.61 -2.31
C ALA A 285 5.99 -12.62 -3.04
N THR A 286 6.19 -11.44 -2.44
CA THR A 286 7.05 -10.39 -2.96
C THR A 286 8.45 -10.52 -2.35
N PHE A 287 9.46 -10.42 -3.21
CA PHE A 287 10.86 -10.47 -2.85
C PHE A 287 11.49 -9.12 -3.21
N MET A 288 12.24 -8.57 -2.27
CA MET A 288 12.93 -7.29 -2.44
C MET A 288 14.38 -7.62 -2.73
N HIS A 289 14.92 -7.01 -3.78
CA HIS A 289 16.26 -7.27 -4.30
C HIS A 289 17.09 -6.00 -4.27
N ASP A 290 18.39 -6.17 -4.09
CA ASP A 290 19.37 -5.11 -4.30
C ASP A 290 19.30 -4.58 -5.74
N MET A 291 19.60 -3.29 -5.93
CA MET A 291 19.64 -2.69 -7.27
C MET A 291 20.69 -3.33 -8.20
N GLN A 292 21.70 -4.02 -7.64
CA GLN A 292 22.69 -4.80 -8.38
C GLN A 292 22.14 -6.09 -9.02
N GLU A 293 20.91 -6.49 -8.70
CA GLU A 293 20.30 -7.64 -9.34
C GLU A 293 19.99 -7.37 -10.82
N THR A 294 20.01 -8.42 -11.63
CA THR A 294 19.77 -8.32 -13.07
C THR A 294 18.27 -8.11 -13.33
N THR A 295 17.92 -7.02 -14.02
CA THR A 295 16.54 -6.78 -14.46
C THR A 295 16.11 -7.86 -15.46
N GLY A 296 14.85 -8.29 -15.41
CA GLY A 296 14.27 -9.21 -16.39
C GLY A 296 14.39 -10.69 -16.04
N ILE A 297 15.26 -11.07 -15.09
CA ILE A 297 15.46 -12.49 -14.73
C ILE A 297 14.30 -12.99 -13.87
N LYS A 298 14.07 -14.31 -13.90
CA LYS A 298 13.04 -14.93 -13.06
C LYS A 298 13.47 -14.98 -11.60
N LEU A 299 12.50 -15.07 -10.70
CA LEU A 299 12.76 -15.17 -9.26
C LEU A 299 13.67 -16.36 -8.90
N ASN A 300 13.56 -17.50 -9.58
CA ASN A 300 14.40 -18.68 -9.33
C ASN A 300 15.83 -18.56 -9.89
N GLU A 301 16.12 -17.50 -10.65
CA GLU A 301 17.44 -17.16 -11.18
C GLU A 301 18.11 -16.06 -10.35
N ALA A 302 17.40 -15.47 -9.38
CA ALA A 302 17.90 -14.44 -8.48
C ALA A 302 19.11 -14.95 -7.68
N LYS A 303 20.10 -14.07 -7.48
CA LYS A 303 21.25 -14.37 -6.63
C LYS A 303 20.81 -14.28 -5.16
N PRO A 304 20.97 -15.34 -4.35
CA PRO A 304 20.53 -15.34 -2.96
C PRO A 304 21.08 -14.15 -2.13
N GLU A 305 22.31 -13.72 -2.40
CA GLU A 305 22.95 -12.58 -1.75
C GLU A 305 22.32 -11.21 -2.05
N ASN A 306 21.57 -11.11 -3.15
CA ASN A 306 20.85 -9.90 -3.55
C ASN A 306 19.44 -9.84 -2.96
N ILE A 307 18.90 -10.94 -2.42
CA ILE A 307 17.58 -10.95 -1.79
C ILE A 307 17.68 -10.25 -0.42
N ARG A 308 17.03 -9.10 -0.30
CA ARG A 308 17.04 -8.25 0.91
C ARG A 308 15.84 -8.49 1.82
N GLY A 309 14.77 -9.07 1.30
CA GLY A 309 13.59 -9.38 2.09
C GLY A 309 12.58 -10.24 1.34
N ARG A 310 11.61 -10.73 2.10
CA ARG A 310 10.42 -11.41 1.58
C ARG A 310 9.21 -10.99 2.39
N VAL A 311 8.15 -10.57 1.71
CA VAL A 311 6.86 -10.25 2.31
C VAL A 311 5.75 -10.89 1.50
N GLN A 312 4.56 -11.03 2.08
CA GLN A 312 3.43 -11.62 1.38
C GLN A 312 2.14 -11.01 1.89
N HIS A 313 1.37 -10.43 0.97
CA HIS A 313 0.03 -9.98 1.28
C HIS A 313 -0.90 -11.17 1.41
N THR A 314 -1.46 -11.37 2.59
CA THR A 314 -2.34 -12.50 2.92
C THR A 314 -3.68 -12.07 3.50
N LYS A 315 -3.75 -10.85 4.07
CA LYS A 315 -4.93 -10.29 4.69
C LYS A 315 -5.36 -8.99 4.00
N PHE A 316 -6.66 -8.71 4.06
CA PHE A 316 -7.22 -7.45 3.57
C PHE A 316 -6.47 -6.27 4.17
N LEU A 317 -6.12 -5.30 3.31
CA LEU A 317 -5.34 -4.11 3.62
C LEU A 317 -3.89 -4.34 4.08
N ASP A 318 -3.35 -5.56 3.95
CA ASP A 318 -1.89 -5.71 3.98
C ASP A 318 -1.29 -4.72 2.97
N THR A 319 -0.30 -3.95 3.40
CA THR A 319 0.29 -2.88 2.58
C THR A 319 1.80 -2.97 2.58
N LEU A 320 2.40 -3.06 1.39
CA LEU A 320 3.84 -2.94 1.18
C LEU A 320 4.14 -1.58 0.57
N MET A 321 5.14 -0.88 1.10
CA MET A 321 5.74 0.28 0.45
C MET A 321 7.22 0.03 0.22
N VAL A 322 7.72 0.45 -0.94
CA VAL A 322 9.14 0.30 -1.35
C VAL A 322 9.62 1.64 -1.91
N VAL A 323 10.84 2.05 -1.58
CA VAL A 323 11.55 3.10 -2.33
C VAL A 323 12.02 2.45 -3.63
N ASP A 324 11.24 2.63 -4.69
CA ASP A 324 11.33 1.84 -5.92
C ASP A 324 12.63 2.10 -6.69
N HIS A 325 13.26 3.25 -6.51
CA HIS A 325 14.57 3.52 -7.11
C HIS A 325 15.77 2.96 -6.30
N GLU A 326 15.53 2.47 -5.09
CA GLU A 326 16.57 1.94 -4.20
C GLU A 326 16.45 0.41 -4.00
N TYR A 327 15.38 -0.19 -4.49
CA TYR A 327 15.15 -1.64 -4.47
C TYR A 327 14.47 -2.10 -5.75
N LYS A 328 14.90 -3.25 -6.26
CA LYS A 328 14.11 -4.02 -7.21
C LYS A 328 13.16 -4.94 -6.45
N HIS A 329 12.13 -5.43 -7.13
CA HIS A 329 11.26 -6.44 -6.57
C HIS A 329 10.80 -7.45 -7.61
N SER A 330 10.34 -8.60 -7.14
CA SER A 330 9.66 -9.61 -7.97
C SER A 330 8.60 -10.32 -7.15
N LEU A 331 7.70 -11.03 -7.85
CA LEU A 331 6.60 -11.76 -7.21
C LEU A 331 6.57 -13.19 -7.71
N SER A 332 6.23 -14.13 -6.82
CA SER A 332 5.80 -15.45 -7.26
C SER A 332 4.43 -15.36 -7.96
N PRO A 333 4.10 -16.29 -8.87
CA PRO A 333 2.79 -16.32 -9.50
C PRO A 333 1.63 -16.50 -8.50
N VAL A 334 0.43 -16.22 -8.98
CA VAL A 334 -0.82 -16.61 -8.32
C VAL A 334 -1.10 -18.07 -8.68
N TYR A 335 -1.32 -18.92 -7.69
CA TYR A 335 -1.68 -20.32 -7.89
C TYR A 335 -3.07 -20.60 -7.32
N GLN A 336 -3.80 -21.50 -7.98
CA GLN A 336 -5.07 -22.03 -7.49
C GLN A 336 -4.84 -22.97 -6.31
N ASP A 337 -5.67 -22.83 -5.27
CA ASP A 337 -5.76 -23.80 -4.18
C ASP A 337 -6.58 -25.03 -4.64
N ASP A 338 -7.78 -24.77 -5.18
CA ASP A 338 -8.61 -25.73 -5.91
C ASP A 338 -8.48 -25.49 -7.43
N THR A 339 -7.81 -26.39 -8.16
CA THR A 339 -7.58 -26.25 -9.61
C THR A 339 -8.85 -26.33 -10.45
N ALA A 340 -9.99 -26.73 -9.86
CA ALA A 340 -11.28 -26.72 -10.54
C ALA A 340 -11.93 -25.31 -10.58
N LYS A 341 -11.38 -24.33 -9.85
CA LYS A 341 -11.92 -22.97 -9.75
C LYS A 341 -10.87 -21.93 -10.07
N ASP A 342 -11.28 -20.81 -10.63
CA ASP A 342 -10.36 -19.69 -10.87
C ASP A 342 -9.86 -19.11 -9.54
N ALA A 343 -8.60 -18.68 -9.52
CA ALA A 343 -7.99 -17.95 -8.43
C ALA A 343 -7.80 -16.48 -8.79
N THR A 344 -8.11 -15.57 -7.87
CA THR A 344 -7.95 -14.13 -8.08
C THR A 344 -7.19 -13.47 -6.93
N ARG A 345 -6.49 -12.38 -7.27
CA ARG A 345 -5.83 -11.48 -6.33
C ARG A 345 -6.07 -10.03 -6.77
N ASP A 346 -6.69 -9.26 -5.89
CA ASP A 346 -7.10 -7.88 -6.14
C ASP A 346 -6.24 -6.91 -5.33
N MET A 347 -5.71 -5.88 -5.98
CA MET A 347 -4.75 -4.96 -5.40
C MET A 347 -5.06 -3.51 -5.75
N ILE A 348 -4.75 -2.60 -4.83
CA ILE A 348 -4.39 -1.23 -5.16
C ILE A 348 -2.88 -1.17 -5.38
N ILE A 349 -2.44 -0.47 -6.43
CA ILE A 349 -1.03 -0.19 -6.70
C ILE A 349 -0.87 1.31 -6.95
N LEU A 350 -0.01 1.97 -6.18
CA LEU A 350 0.25 3.40 -6.26
C LEU A 350 1.70 3.65 -6.63
N PHE A 351 1.92 4.07 -7.87
CA PHE A 351 3.23 4.49 -8.37
C PHE A 351 3.36 5.99 -8.20
N THR A 352 4.35 6.46 -7.44
CA THR A 352 4.53 7.89 -7.14
C THR A 352 5.92 8.35 -7.50
N ARG A 353 5.99 9.40 -8.30
CA ARG A 353 7.24 10.02 -8.75
C ARG A 353 7.13 11.53 -8.80
N LYS A 354 8.26 12.20 -8.91
CA LYS A 354 8.33 13.58 -9.39
C LYS A 354 7.79 13.74 -10.82
N PRO A 355 7.37 14.96 -11.22
CA PRO A 355 6.99 15.25 -12.60
C PRO A 355 8.14 14.99 -13.56
N THR A 356 7.83 14.60 -14.79
CA THR A 356 8.83 14.34 -15.82
C THR A 356 9.22 15.62 -16.53
N VAL A 357 10.46 15.68 -17.03
CA VAL A 357 10.96 16.76 -17.88
C VAL A 357 11.06 16.30 -19.35
N PRO A 358 11.27 17.21 -20.32
CA PRO A 358 11.45 16.84 -21.72
C PRO A 358 12.51 15.75 -21.92
N GLY A 359 12.20 14.75 -22.75
CA GLY A 359 13.07 13.59 -23.03
C GLY A 359 12.73 12.32 -22.23
N HIS A 360 11.82 12.40 -21.26
CA HIS A 360 11.19 11.22 -20.64
C HIS A 360 10.13 10.61 -21.56
N VAL A 361 9.89 9.29 -21.49
CA VAL A 361 8.88 8.59 -22.32
C VAL A 361 7.47 9.17 -22.12
N SER A 362 7.15 9.58 -20.89
CA SER A 362 5.89 10.23 -20.54
C SER A 362 5.88 11.76 -20.71
N GLY A 363 6.99 12.39 -21.08
CA GLY A 363 7.14 13.86 -20.98
C GLY A 363 6.12 14.66 -21.80
N LYS A 364 5.63 14.10 -22.92
CA LYS A 364 4.60 14.75 -23.77
C LYS A 364 3.18 14.61 -23.22
N ILE A 365 2.95 13.68 -22.29
CA ILE A 365 1.62 13.36 -21.78
C ILE A 365 1.46 13.68 -20.30
N ASP A 366 2.52 14.07 -19.57
CA ASP A 366 2.56 14.26 -18.10
C ASP A 366 1.83 15.51 -17.58
N SER A 367 0.59 15.71 -18.01
CA SER A 367 -0.24 16.86 -17.66
C SER A 367 -0.63 16.86 -16.17
N THR A 368 -0.76 18.07 -15.63
CA THR A 368 -1.15 18.36 -14.24
C THR A 368 -2.52 19.01 -14.14
N ARG A 369 -3.31 18.98 -15.23
CA ARG A 369 -4.65 19.56 -15.24
C ARG A 369 -5.62 18.72 -14.40
N PRO A 370 -6.50 19.35 -13.60
CA PRO A 370 -7.56 18.65 -12.87
C PRO A 370 -8.51 17.91 -13.82
N HIS A 371 -9.05 16.80 -13.35
CA HIS A 371 -10.07 16.07 -14.10
C HIS A 371 -11.40 16.83 -14.10
N LYS A 372 -11.95 17.09 -15.29
CA LYS A 372 -13.20 17.84 -15.44
C LYS A 372 -14.45 17.05 -15.04
N ASP A 373 -14.56 15.80 -15.50
CA ASP A 373 -15.80 15.03 -15.34
C ASP A 373 -15.88 14.20 -14.05
N LYS A 374 -14.74 13.77 -13.49
CA LYS A 374 -14.61 12.98 -12.27
C LYS A 374 -13.70 13.66 -11.23
N PRO A 375 -13.99 14.89 -10.78
CA PRO A 375 -13.12 15.60 -9.85
C PRO A 375 -13.08 14.94 -8.47
N MET A 376 -11.89 14.88 -7.88
CA MET A 376 -11.69 14.50 -6.48
C MET A 376 -10.56 15.38 -5.92
N GLU A 377 -10.76 15.93 -4.74
CA GLU A 377 -9.73 16.67 -4.01
C GLU A 377 -9.96 16.51 -2.51
N ILE A 378 -8.98 15.92 -1.82
CA ILE A 378 -9.06 15.70 -0.37
C ILE A 378 -7.87 16.36 0.34
N PRO A 379 -8.06 16.81 1.59
CA PRO A 379 -6.99 17.37 2.39
C PRO A 379 -5.98 16.31 2.82
N LEU A 380 -4.71 16.71 2.86
CA LEU A 380 -3.60 15.93 3.39
C LEU A 380 -3.19 16.45 4.76
N PHE A 381 -2.68 15.54 5.58
CA PHE A 381 -1.89 15.90 6.76
C PHE A 381 -0.43 15.92 6.33
N VAL A 382 0.23 17.07 6.49
CA VAL A 382 1.66 17.18 6.26
C VAL A 382 2.37 17.27 7.61
N PRO A 383 3.27 16.32 7.91
CA PRO A 383 4.10 16.43 9.11
C PRO A 383 4.95 17.69 8.99
N ASN A 384 4.68 18.68 9.83
CA ASN A 384 5.59 19.81 9.96
C ASN A 384 6.91 19.27 10.50
N ALA A 385 7.99 19.54 9.78
CA ALA A 385 9.32 19.34 10.30
C ALA A 385 9.47 20.28 11.51
N MET A 386 9.27 19.76 12.72
CA MET A 386 10.12 20.21 13.80
C MET A 386 11.50 19.62 13.50
N MET A 387 12.24 20.29 12.60
CA MET A 387 13.69 20.18 12.56
C MET A 387 14.27 21.28 13.43
#